data_AF-A0A329MGT1-F1
#
_entry.id   AF-A0A329MGT1-F1
#
_cell.length_a   1.000
_cell.length_b   1.000
_cell.length_c   1.000
_cell.angle_alpha   90.00
_cell.angle_beta   90.00
_cell.angle_gamma   90.00
#
_symmetry.space_group_name_H-M   'P 1'
#
loop_
_entity.id
_entity.type
_entity.pdbx_description
1 polymer ?
#
loop_
_entity_poly.entity_id
_entity_poly.type
_entity_poly.pdbx_seq_one_letter_code
_entity_poly.pdbx_strand_id
1 'polypeptide(L)'
;MTTVMLMLALQEFLKTELAGDAATVPAIHLGALPSKTEANRDAAVFPLIIIRPMEGDSDDEAATAQIKLIFGTQSEDDSGFIDVLNLMERVRILLVRQRIIDKKFRIEPEWKWKFLEEQPEPQWICQALTTWTLPQIRQEVRTL
;
A
#
# COMPACT_ATOMS: atom_id res chain seq x y z
N MET A 1 -10.98 9.77 -11.30
CA MET A 1 -9.50 9.79 -11.18
C MET A 1 -9.02 9.69 -9.72
N THR A 2 -9.88 9.92 -8.72
CA THR A 2 -9.53 10.07 -7.30
C THR A 2 -8.79 8.87 -6.68
N THR A 3 -9.20 7.63 -6.98
CA THR A 3 -8.52 6.42 -6.46
C THR A 3 -7.10 6.26 -6.98
N VAL A 4 -6.83 6.60 -8.25
CA VAL A 4 -5.47 6.56 -8.82
C VAL A 4 -4.59 7.59 -8.13
N MET A 5 -5.12 8.78 -7.83
CA MET A 5 -4.39 9.80 -7.08
C MET A 5 -4.05 9.35 -5.66
N LEU A 6 -4.98 8.64 -4.98
CA LEU A 6 -4.70 8.03 -3.69
C LEU A 6 -3.52 7.05 -3.79
N MET A 7 -3.54 6.15 -4.78
CA MET A 7 -2.46 5.17 -4.98
C MET A 7 -1.10 5.85 -5.20
N LEU A 8 -1.04 6.89 -6.03
CA LEU A 8 0.18 7.65 -6.28
C LEU A 8 0.67 8.38 -5.02
N ALA A 9 -0.25 9.00 -4.28
CA ALA A 9 0.07 9.70 -3.03
C ALA A 9 0.63 8.74 -1.96
N LEU A 10 0.04 7.53 -1.84
CA LEU A 10 0.56 6.49 -0.96
C LEU A 10 1.94 6.01 -1.38
N GLN A 11 2.17 5.80 -2.68
CA GLN A 11 3.48 5.38 -3.18
C GLN A 11 4.55 6.41 -2.83
N GLU A 12 4.30 7.68 -3.09
CA GLU A 12 5.26 8.76 -2.83
C GLU A 12 5.53 8.94 -1.33
N PHE A 13 4.46 8.89 -0.52
CA PHE A 13 4.55 8.94 0.93
C PHE A 13 5.44 7.81 1.47
N LEU A 14 5.17 6.57 1.08
CA LEU A 14 5.93 5.42 1.58
C LEU A 14 7.38 5.43 1.06
N LYS A 15 7.63 5.85 -0.19
CA LYS A 15 9.01 6.01 -0.70
C LYS A 15 9.80 7.00 0.15
N THR A 16 9.18 8.12 0.52
CA THR A 16 9.82 9.17 1.32
C THR A 16 10.11 8.69 2.73
N GLU A 17 9.11 8.14 3.44
CA GLU A 17 9.25 7.77 4.84
C GLU A 17 10.09 6.50 5.08
N LEU A 18 10.15 5.59 4.08
CA LEU A 18 10.94 4.36 4.18
C LEU A 18 12.40 4.53 3.72
N ALA A 19 12.72 5.62 3.03
CA ALA A 19 14.10 5.95 2.66
C ALA A 19 14.98 6.33 3.87
N GLY A 20 14.37 6.68 5.02
CA GLY A 20 15.08 7.00 6.26
C GLY A 20 15.68 5.76 6.94
N ASP A 21 17.02 5.76 7.04
CA ASP A 21 17.91 4.89 7.84
C ASP A 21 17.60 3.38 7.85
N ALA A 22 17.11 2.87 6.71
CA ALA A 22 16.84 1.45 6.52
C ALA A 22 18.04 0.79 5.82
N ALA A 23 18.50 -0.36 6.34
CA ALA A 23 19.50 -1.18 5.67
C ALA A 23 19.05 -1.63 4.26
N THR A 24 17.74 -1.75 4.05
CA THR A 24 17.14 -2.08 2.76
C THR A 24 15.84 -1.30 2.58
N VAL A 25 15.70 -0.57 1.47
CA VAL A 25 14.49 0.18 1.11
C VAL A 25 13.59 -0.70 0.25
N PRO A 26 12.31 -0.93 0.62
CA PRO A 26 11.43 -1.79 -0.16
C PRO A 26 11.02 -1.15 -1.48
N ALA A 27 10.92 -1.95 -2.53
CA ALA A 27 10.36 -1.54 -3.80
C ALA A 27 8.84 -1.33 -3.67
N ILE A 28 8.33 -0.20 -4.15
CA ILE A 28 6.90 0.15 -4.00
C ILE A 28 6.21 0.19 -5.36
N HIS A 29 5.26 -0.72 -5.57
CA HIS A 29 4.56 -0.94 -6.83
C HIS A 29 3.07 -0.62 -6.73
N LEU A 30 2.47 -0.27 -7.87
CA LEU A 30 1.04 0.01 -7.99
C LEU A 30 0.34 -1.13 -8.71
N GLY A 31 -0.69 -1.70 -8.09
CA GLY A 31 -1.55 -2.74 -8.65
C GLY A 31 -0.90 -4.12 -8.74
N ALA A 32 0.23 -4.24 -9.44
CA ALA A 32 0.94 -5.49 -9.66
C ALA A 32 2.46 -5.27 -9.76
N LEU A 33 3.21 -6.37 -9.75
CA LEU A 33 4.62 -6.33 -10.12
C LEU A 33 4.75 -5.94 -11.60
N PRO A 34 5.80 -5.18 -11.97
CA PRO A 34 6.08 -4.90 -13.36
C PRO A 34 6.40 -6.21 -14.10
N SER A 35 6.04 -6.26 -15.39
CA SER A 35 6.47 -7.37 -16.25
C SER A 35 8.00 -7.44 -16.28
N LYS A 36 8.52 -8.67 -16.27
CA LYS A 36 9.95 -8.91 -16.48
C LYS A 36 10.31 -8.57 -17.93
N THR A 37 11.39 -7.82 -18.07
CA THR A 37 12.00 -7.36 -19.32
C THR A 37 13.50 -7.60 -19.22
N GLU A 38 14.24 -7.55 -20.33
CA GLU A 38 15.70 -7.64 -20.29
C GLU A 38 16.33 -6.57 -19.36
N ALA A 39 15.72 -5.39 -19.26
CA ALA A 39 16.23 -4.29 -18.46
C ALA A 39 16.04 -4.46 -16.95
N ASN A 40 15.10 -5.30 -16.49
CA ASN A 40 14.78 -5.45 -15.06
C ASN A 40 14.76 -6.91 -14.59
N ARG A 41 15.23 -7.86 -15.42
CA ARG A 41 15.21 -9.30 -15.12
C ARG A 41 15.99 -9.68 -13.85
N ASP A 42 17.05 -8.94 -13.56
CA ASP A 42 17.97 -9.20 -12.43
C ASP A 42 17.78 -8.19 -11.29
N ALA A 43 16.79 -7.28 -11.39
CA ALA A 43 16.50 -6.35 -10.32
C ALA A 43 16.00 -7.09 -9.08
N ALA A 44 16.56 -6.76 -7.90
CA ALA A 44 16.08 -7.29 -6.64
C ALA A 44 14.59 -6.96 -6.47
N VAL A 45 13.77 -8.00 -6.32
CA VAL A 45 12.31 -7.86 -6.20
C VAL A 45 11.92 -7.60 -4.74
N PHE A 46 12.72 -8.04 -3.77
CA PHE A 46 12.41 -7.99 -2.34
C PHE A 46 13.41 -7.12 -1.58
N PRO A 47 12.97 -6.46 -0.48
CA PRO A 47 11.60 -6.40 0.02
C PRO A 47 10.70 -5.53 -0.86
N LEU A 48 9.39 -5.75 -0.83
CA LEU A 48 8.42 -5.00 -1.63
C LEU A 48 7.11 -4.69 -0.94
N ILE A 49 6.43 -3.67 -1.47
CA ILE A 49 5.07 -3.28 -1.13
C ILE A 49 4.28 -3.08 -2.44
N ILE A 50 3.12 -3.75 -2.58
CA ILE A 50 2.17 -3.49 -3.68
C ILE A 50 0.94 -2.79 -3.11
N ILE A 51 0.60 -1.63 -3.67
CA ILE A 51 -0.59 -0.86 -3.35
C ILE A 51 -1.67 -1.21 -4.38
N ARG A 52 -2.72 -1.92 -3.97
CA ARG A 52 -3.77 -2.41 -4.88
C ARG A 52 -5.16 -1.95 -4.41
N PRO A 53 -5.94 -1.24 -5.24
CA PRO A 53 -7.32 -0.96 -4.93
C PRO A 53 -8.15 -2.25 -5.01
N MET A 54 -9.10 -2.40 -4.10
CA MET A 54 -9.99 -3.57 -4.04
C MET A 54 -11.40 -3.19 -4.48
N GLU A 55 -11.99 -2.26 -3.76
CA GLU A 55 -13.34 -1.77 -3.98
C GLU A 55 -13.43 -0.31 -3.55
N GLY A 56 -14.50 0.36 -3.94
CA GLY A 56 -14.80 1.71 -3.51
C GLY A 56 -16.30 1.95 -3.56
N ASP A 57 -16.75 2.83 -2.69
CA ASP A 57 -18.15 3.20 -2.56
C ASP A 57 -18.27 4.72 -2.52
N SER A 58 -19.35 5.27 -3.04
CA SER A 58 -19.59 6.71 -3.03
C SER A 58 -21.07 7.00 -3.04
N ASP A 59 -21.48 7.87 -2.13
CA ASP A 59 -22.79 8.50 -2.09
C ASP A 59 -22.64 10.04 -2.03
N ASP A 60 -23.75 10.74 -1.74
CA ASP A 60 -23.81 12.19 -1.65
C ASP A 60 -23.07 12.77 -0.42
N GLU A 61 -22.71 11.92 0.56
CA GLU A 61 -22.07 12.32 1.82
C GLU A 61 -20.59 11.94 1.87
N ALA A 62 -20.23 10.75 1.37
CA ALA A 62 -18.93 10.13 1.53
C ALA A 62 -18.50 9.35 0.28
N ALA A 63 -17.20 9.33 0.04
CA ALA A 63 -16.56 8.52 -0.97
C ALA A 63 -15.43 7.76 -0.28
N THR A 64 -15.38 6.45 -0.47
CA THR A 64 -14.40 5.57 0.17
C THR A 64 -13.73 4.66 -0.83
N ALA A 65 -12.51 4.24 -0.53
CA ALA A 65 -11.79 3.21 -1.26
C ALA A 65 -11.10 2.26 -0.29
N GLN A 66 -11.22 0.97 -0.55
CA GLN A 66 -10.41 -0.05 0.11
C GLN A 66 -9.13 -0.30 -0.68
N ILE A 67 -8.01 -0.20 0.02
CA ILE A 67 -6.68 -0.44 -0.49
C ILE A 67 -6.10 -1.65 0.24
N LYS A 68 -5.72 -2.66 -0.55
CA LYS A 68 -4.90 -3.79 -0.13
C LYS A 68 -3.43 -3.44 -0.31
N LEU A 69 -2.68 -3.51 0.79
CA LEU A 69 -1.23 -3.43 0.81
C LEU A 69 -0.69 -4.86 0.89
N ILE A 70 0.15 -5.24 -0.06
CA ILE A 70 0.79 -6.57 -0.09
C ILE A 70 2.26 -6.36 0.22
N PHE A 71 2.75 -7.02 1.26
CA PHE A 71 4.13 -6.94 1.73
C PHE A 71 4.83 -8.24 1.37
N GLY A 72 6.04 -8.14 0.83
CA GLY A 72 6.87 -9.29 0.51
C GLY A 72 8.29 -9.10 1.02
N THR A 73 8.84 -10.15 1.62
CA THR A 73 10.27 -10.27 1.92
C THR A 73 10.79 -11.61 1.39
N GLN A 74 12.11 -11.74 1.30
CA GLN A 74 12.78 -12.99 0.99
C GLN A 74 13.78 -13.25 2.11
N SER A 75 13.74 -14.45 2.70
CA SER A 75 14.72 -14.88 3.68
C SER A 75 15.20 -16.29 3.36
N GLU A 76 16.47 -16.56 3.65
CA GLU A 76 17.07 -17.90 3.56
C GLU A 76 16.95 -18.67 4.89
N ASP A 77 16.42 -18.03 5.94
CA ASP A 77 16.24 -18.60 7.26
C ASP A 77 14.76 -18.59 7.73
N ASP A 78 14.52 -19.20 8.89
CA ASP A 78 13.20 -19.30 9.51
C ASP A 78 12.64 -17.96 10.02
N SER A 79 13.38 -16.85 9.88
CA SER A 79 12.98 -15.52 10.37
C SER A 79 12.18 -14.70 9.36
N GLY A 80 11.98 -15.20 8.12
CA GLY A 80 11.30 -14.43 7.07
C GLY A 80 9.89 -13.95 7.42
N PHE A 81 9.16 -14.66 8.31
CA PHE A 81 7.86 -14.20 8.81
C PHE A 81 7.97 -12.94 9.68
N ILE A 82 9.06 -12.80 10.45
CA ILE A 82 9.35 -11.64 11.29
C ILE A 82 9.66 -10.44 10.39
N ASP A 83 10.45 -10.65 9.34
CA ASP A 83 10.84 -9.58 8.41
C ASP A 83 9.63 -8.95 7.71
N VAL A 84 8.73 -9.78 7.18
CA VAL A 84 7.53 -9.26 6.50
C VAL A 84 6.57 -8.58 7.48
N LEU A 85 6.47 -9.09 8.72
CA LEU A 85 5.63 -8.49 9.75
C LEU A 85 6.19 -7.15 10.24
N ASN A 86 7.50 -7.05 10.41
CA ASN A 86 8.18 -5.80 10.76
C ASN A 86 7.98 -4.73 9.67
N LEU A 87 8.10 -5.11 8.40
CA LEU A 87 7.83 -4.21 7.29
C LEU A 87 6.37 -3.72 7.31
N MET A 88 5.41 -4.61 7.51
CA MET A 88 3.99 -4.28 7.60
C MET A 88 3.70 -3.34 8.78
N GLU A 89 4.22 -3.65 9.97
CA GLU A 89 4.03 -2.83 11.18
C GLU A 89 4.66 -1.44 11.05
N ARG A 90 5.85 -1.34 10.42
CA ARG A 90 6.45 -0.03 10.13
C ARG A 90 5.53 0.83 9.26
N VAL A 91 4.94 0.24 8.21
CA VAL A 91 3.99 0.94 7.35
C VAL A 91 2.70 1.29 8.08
N ARG A 92 2.18 0.39 8.94
CA ARG A 92 1.03 0.68 9.79
C ARG A 92 1.29 1.90 10.67
N ILE A 93 2.43 1.95 11.36
CA ILE A 93 2.81 3.08 12.22
C ILE A 93 2.86 4.38 11.41
N LEU A 94 3.51 4.37 10.24
CA LEU A 94 3.62 5.56 9.38
C LEU A 94 2.25 6.10 8.96
N LEU A 95 1.38 5.24 8.42
CA LEU A 95 0.05 5.64 7.93
C LEU A 95 -0.91 6.02 9.07
N VAL A 96 -0.88 5.31 10.19
CA VAL A 96 -1.75 5.59 11.34
C VAL A 96 -1.30 6.85 12.09
N ARG A 97 0.01 7.12 12.15
CA ARG A 97 0.55 8.37 12.68
C ARG A 97 0.19 9.55 11.79
N GLN A 98 0.33 9.39 10.46
CA GLN A 98 -0.04 10.39 9.48
C GLN A 98 -1.40 10.06 8.85
N ARG A 99 -2.47 10.29 9.64
CA ARG A 99 -3.86 9.97 9.30
C ARG A 99 -4.36 10.56 7.98
N ILE A 100 -3.74 11.63 7.50
CA ILE A 100 -4.13 12.34 6.28
C ILE A 100 -2.92 12.41 5.34
N ILE A 101 -3.05 11.78 4.17
CA ILE A 101 -2.05 11.76 3.10
C ILE A 101 -2.45 12.75 2.00
N ASP A 102 -1.46 13.47 1.47
CA ASP A 102 -1.64 14.49 0.43
C ASP A 102 -2.76 15.51 0.76
N LYS A 103 -2.88 15.83 2.06
CA LYS A 103 -3.85 16.77 2.65
C LYS A 103 -5.33 16.44 2.42
N LYS A 104 -5.66 15.28 1.82
CA LYS A 104 -7.02 15.03 1.32
C LYS A 104 -7.49 13.58 1.42
N PHE A 105 -6.58 12.63 1.60
CA PHE A 105 -6.93 11.22 1.76
C PHE A 105 -6.79 10.83 3.22
N ARG A 106 -7.90 10.45 3.87
CA ARG A 106 -7.90 10.08 5.28
C ARG A 106 -7.96 8.57 5.42
N ILE A 107 -7.04 7.96 6.16
CA ILE A 107 -7.13 6.55 6.52
C ILE A 107 -8.13 6.37 7.67
N GLU A 108 -9.00 5.38 7.56
CA GLU A 108 -9.87 4.96 8.65
C GLU A 108 -9.08 4.21 9.74
N PRO A 109 -9.57 4.16 10.99
CA PRO A 109 -8.86 3.51 12.09
C PRO A 109 -8.71 1.99 11.93
N GLU A 110 -9.55 1.36 11.11
CA GLU A 110 -9.53 -0.08 10.91
C GLU A 110 -8.30 -0.53 10.11
N TRP A 111 -7.55 -1.48 10.67
CA TRP A 111 -6.40 -2.12 10.03
C TRP A 111 -6.53 -3.64 10.19
N LYS A 112 -6.83 -4.33 9.09
CA LYS A 112 -6.95 -5.79 9.06
C LYS A 112 -5.75 -6.35 8.31
N TRP A 113 -5.09 -7.38 8.82
CA TRP A 113 -3.99 -8.03 8.11
C TRP A 113 -4.04 -9.55 8.25
N LYS A 114 -3.46 -10.26 7.28
CA LYS A 114 -3.28 -11.71 7.33
C LYS A 114 -2.09 -12.15 6.47
N PHE A 115 -1.49 -13.27 6.84
CA PHE A 115 -0.57 -13.98 5.93
C PHE A 115 -1.34 -14.59 4.75
N LEU A 116 -0.60 -14.89 3.67
CA LEU A 116 -1.09 -15.87 2.70
C LEU A 116 -1.15 -17.25 3.36
N GLU A 117 -2.17 -18.02 3.00
CA GLU A 117 -2.37 -19.39 3.50
C GLU A 117 -1.23 -20.31 3.05
N GLU A 118 -0.81 -20.16 1.79
CA GLU A 118 0.36 -20.83 1.23
C GLU A 118 1.44 -19.78 0.92
N GLN A 119 2.60 -19.93 1.58
CA GLN A 119 3.75 -19.07 1.38
C GLN A 119 4.62 -19.61 0.23
N PRO A 120 4.98 -18.78 -0.75
CA PRO A 120 5.89 -19.21 -1.81
C PRO A 120 7.33 -19.18 -1.28
N GLU A 121 7.94 -20.33 -1.00
CA GLU A 121 9.35 -20.37 -0.56
C GLU A 121 10.30 -19.83 -1.65
N PRO A 122 11.37 -19.09 -1.31
CA PRO A 122 11.81 -18.63 0.03
C PRO A 122 11.20 -17.28 0.47
N GLN A 123 10.07 -16.89 -0.09
CA GLN A 123 9.43 -15.60 0.15
C GLN A 123 8.36 -15.69 1.23
N TRP A 124 8.20 -14.58 1.95
CA TRP A 124 7.14 -14.40 2.92
C TRP A 124 6.26 -13.24 2.53
N ILE A 125 4.95 -13.48 2.55
CA ILE A 125 3.93 -12.54 2.09
C ILE A 125 2.85 -12.35 3.15
N CYS A 126 2.62 -11.10 3.48
CA CYS A 126 1.50 -10.64 4.31
C CYS A 126 0.70 -9.60 3.52
N GLN A 127 -0.60 -9.49 3.79
CA GLN A 127 -1.44 -8.42 3.24
C GLN A 127 -2.19 -7.70 4.35
N ALA A 128 -2.30 -6.37 4.20
CA ALA A 128 -3.17 -5.53 5.00
C ALA A 128 -4.28 -4.93 4.15
N LEU A 129 -5.45 -4.73 4.73
CA LEU A 129 -6.60 -4.06 4.13
C LEU A 129 -6.88 -2.79 4.93
N THR A 130 -6.99 -1.68 4.19
CA THR A 130 -7.21 -0.34 4.75
C THR A 130 -8.33 0.35 4.00
N THR A 131 -9.15 1.11 4.71
CA THR A 131 -10.21 1.93 4.13
C THR A 131 -9.81 3.40 4.15
N TRP A 132 -10.07 4.11 3.06
CA TRP A 132 -9.69 5.51 2.87
C TRP A 132 -10.89 6.35 2.50
N THR A 133 -11.12 7.45 3.22
CA THR A 133 -12.02 8.51 2.76
C THR A 133 -11.36 9.30 1.65
N LEU A 134 -12.10 9.52 0.58
CA LEU A 134 -11.72 10.32 -0.58
C LEU A 134 -12.39 11.70 -0.52
N PRO A 135 -11.82 12.72 -1.19
CA PRO A 135 -12.46 14.02 -1.35
C PRO A 135 -13.80 13.91 -2.09
N GLN A 136 -14.80 14.63 -1.59
CA GLN A 136 -16.13 14.70 -2.19
C GLN A 136 -16.11 15.36 -3.57
N ILE A 137 -16.83 14.76 -4.52
CA ILE A 137 -17.09 15.35 -5.83
C ILE A 137 -18.40 16.14 -5.70
N ARG A 138 -18.34 17.46 -5.85
CA ARG A 138 -19.56 18.29 -5.78
C ARG A 138 -20.33 18.20 -7.11
N GLN A 139 -21.65 18.04 -7.01
CA GLN A 139 -22.54 18.12 -8.15
C GLN A 139 -22.48 19.52 -8.79
N GLU A 140 -22.32 19.56 -10.11
CA GLU A 140 -22.51 20.81 -10.86
C GLU A 140 -24.00 21.11 -10.96
N VAL A 141 -24.45 22.19 -10.30
CA VAL A 141 -25.79 22.73 -10.50
C VAL A 141 -25.71 23.76 -11.61
N ARG A 142 -26.26 23.45 -12.80
CA ARG A 142 -26.52 24.49 -13.81
C ARG A 142 -27.60 25.41 -13.27
N THR A 143 -27.22 26.59 -12.83
CA THR A 143 -28.17 27.68 -12.58
C THR A 143 -28.76 28.09 -13.93
N LEU A 144 -30.09 28.09 -14.02
CA LEU A 144 -30.85 28.53 -15.20
C LEU A 144 -30.68 30.04 -15.44
#